data_AF-N8Y4A2-F1
#
_entry.id   AF-N8Y4A2-F1
#
_cell.length_a   1.000
_cell.length_b   1.000
_cell.length_c   1.000
_cell.angle_alpha   90.00
_cell.angle_beta   90.00
_cell.angle_gamma   90.00
#
_symmetry.space_group_name_H-M   'P 1'
#
loop_
_entity.id
_entity.type
_entity.pdbx_description
1 polymer ?
#
loop_
_entity_poly.entity_id
_entity_poly.type
_entity_poly.pdbx_seq_one_letter_code
_entity_poly.pdbx_strand_id
1 'polypeptide(L)'
;MHAYITVGCATTGGGKVVTGQNTFLIDGRAIACLGDQATCPTHKRIARIVSGCDPHMIINNKAAALANALLDCGCHCIPNQNLVVGDNGGGFNIAAGSTDETVFYFNDPNINSLVAEKEDLLNGFYYNVDTGFFEGEITKGKGSIQDVYTCTSKKSAEKFEGIKKVPISNHNKFIFEASIIYGESSAFRSAKNDELKFEMFSIASVFQKNKEAYGGTSDQAKNFRSTSPEARNNTKMQFAIAAQINVLNKGKDYSNGADMWDGAEQAMFPATDKRRSTGRFELHMNTMGWTISDEHYAKWKNNVGSSFVAPQHRPAPDNYGGYKNKGKMRLKSTAVYNRTIFWNSK
;
A
#
# COMPACT_ATOMS: atom_id res chain seq x y z
N MET A 1 21.75 6.63 5.99
CA MET A 1 22.67 6.39 4.86
C MET A 1 22.57 4.90 4.52
N HIS A 2 22.10 4.55 3.32
CA HIS A 2 22.01 3.16 2.87
C HIS A 2 23.32 2.77 2.17
N ALA A 3 23.80 1.54 2.40
CA ALA A 3 25.00 1.04 1.70
C ALA A 3 24.71 0.88 0.19
N TYR A 4 25.74 1.04 -0.63
CA TYR A 4 25.62 0.87 -2.08
C TYR A 4 25.91 -0.58 -2.48
N ILE A 5 25.25 -1.03 -3.53
CA ILE A 5 25.47 -2.36 -4.10
C ILE A 5 26.64 -2.30 -5.06
N THR A 6 27.54 -3.28 -4.95
CA THR A 6 28.66 -3.49 -5.87
C THR A 6 28.58 -4.85 -6.54
N VAL A 7 29.33 -5.04 -7.63
CA VAL A 7 29.53 -6.36 -8.24
C VAL A 7 30.05 -7.35 -7.20
N GLY A 8 29.45 -8.53 -7.14
CA GLY A 8 29.74 -9.56 -6.14
C GLY A 8 28.87 -9.50 -4.88
N CYS A 9 28.06 -8.45 -4.69
CA CYS A 9 27.02 -8.42 -3.66
C CYS A 9 26.06 -9.61 -3.83
N ALA A 10 25.70 -10.25 -2.73
CA ALA A 10 24.79 -11.40 -2.77
C ALA A 10 23.36 -10.96 -3.13
N THR A 11 22.51 -11.91 -3.52
CA THR A 11 21.07 -11.69 -3.70
C THR A 11 20.27 -12.64 -2.83
N THR A 12 19.06 -12.22 -2.43
CA THR A 12 18.16 -13.09 -1.64
C THR A 12 17.72 -14.34 -2.41
N GLY A 13 17.92 -14.38 -3.73
CA GLY A 13 17.70 -15.57 -4.56
C GLY A 13 18.85 -16.57 -4.54
N GLY A 14 19.88 -16.34 -3.71
CA GLY A 14 21.07 -17.19 -3.57
C GLY A 14 22.19 -16.90 -4.58
N GLY A 15 22.04 -15.86 -5.40
CA GLY A 15 23.00 -15.49 -6.44
C GLY A 15 23.82 -14.27 -6.07
N LYS A 16 24.40 -13.62 -7.06
CA LYS A 16 25.24 -12.43 -6.90
C LYS A 16 25.03 -11.43 -8.02
N VAL A 17 25.27 -10.15 -7.75
CA VAL A 17 25.35 -9.10 -8.76
C VAL A 17 26.59 -9.34 -9.63
N VAL A 18 26.43 -9.34 -10.95
CA VAL A 18 27.46 -9.74 -11.92
C VAL A 18 27.87 -8.62 -12.89
N THR A 19 27.08 -7.56 -13.03
CA THR A 19 27.49 -6.36 -13.79
C THR A 19 27.41 -5.09 -12.94
N GLY A 20 28.20 -4.09 -13.30
CA GLY A 20 28.26 -2.79 -12.64
C GLY A 20 29.04 -1.78 -13.49
N GLN A 21 29.13 -0.54 -13.01
CA GLN A 21 29.83 0.56 -13.66
C GLN A 21 31.25 0.69 -13.10
N ASN A 22 32.26 0.36 -13.91
CA ASN A 22 33.67 0.42 -13.50
C ASN A 22 34.21 1.85 -13.35
N THR A 23 33.45 2.88 -13.75
CA THR A 23 33.83 4.29 -13.58
C THR A 23 33.75 4.75 -12.12
N PHE A 24 33.09 3.98 -11.25
CA PHE A 24 33.00 4.27 -9.82
C PHE A 24 33.12 2.97 -9.03
N LEU A 25 34.15 2.89 -8.19
CA LEU A 25 34.48 1.69 -7.41
C LEU A 25 34.24 1.95 -5.92
N ILE A 26 33.70 0.97 -5.21
CA ILE A 26 33.64 0.94 -3.74
C ILE A 26 34.35 -0.32 -3.28
N ASP A 27 35.37 -0.17 -2.43
CA ASP A 27 36.25 -1.25 -1.99
C ASP A 27 36.81 -2.09 -3.16
N GLY A 28 37.21 -1.40 -4.23
CA GLY A 28 37.76 -2.00 -5.45
C GLY A 28 36.74 -2.73 -6.33
N ARG A 29 35.43 -2.64 -6.03
CA ARG A 29 34.36 -3.30 -6.79
C ARG A 29 33.46 -2.27 -7.48
N ALA A 30 33.12 -2.53 -8.74
CA ALA A 30 32.25 -1.67 -9.52
C ALA A 30 30.89 -1.49 -8.86
N ILE A 31 30.40 -0.25 -8.81
CA ILE A 31 29.07 0.05 -8.29
C ILE A 31 27.99 -0.49 -9.25
N ALA A 32 26.96 -1.13 -8.71
CA ALA A 32 25.82 -1.57 -9.48
C ALA A 32 24.81 -0.43 -9.60
N CYS A 33 24.17 -0.30 -10.75
CA CYS A 33 23.17 0.72 -11.04
C CYS A 33 21.88 0.10 -11.60
N LEU A 34 20.87 0.93 -11.79
CA LEU A 34 19.62 0.52 -12.44
C LEU A 34 19.87 -0.20 -13.77
N GLY A 35 19.28 -1.39 -13.93
CA GLY A 35 19.39 -2.26 -15.09
C GLY A 35 20.57 -3.25 -15.07
N ASP A 36 21.48 -3.15 -14.10
CA ASP A 36 22.57 -4.12 -13.93
C ASP A 36 22.06 -5.50 -13.52
N GLN A 37 22.84 -6.53 -13.85
CA GLN A 37 22.43 -7.92 -13.80
C GLN A 37 22.89 -8.61 -12.52
N ALA A 38 22.08 -9.55 -12.06
CA ALA A 38 22.42 -10.47 -11.00
C ALA A 38 21.97 -11.90 -11.34
N THR A 39 22.73 -12.90 -10.89
CA THR A 39 22.29 -14.29 -10.96
C THR A 39 21.22 -14.54 -9.90
N CYS A 40 20.26 -15.42 -10.22
CA CYS A 40 19.23 -15.85 -9.29
C CYS A 40 19.02 -17.36 -9.39
N PRO A 41 19.75 -18.17 -8.60
CA PRO A 41 19.57 -19.62 -8.53
C PRO A 41 18.15 -20.06 -8.20
N THR A 42 17.46 -19.34 -7.31
CA THR A 42 16.07 -19.63 -6.92
C THR A 42 15.12 -19.63 -8.12
N HIS A 43 15.26 -18.66 -9.02
CA HIS A 43 14.43 -18.53 -10.22
C HIS A 43 15.13 -19.04 -11.50
N LYS A 44 16.32 -19.64 -11.36
CA LYS A 44 17.15 -20.21 -12.44
C LYS A 44 17.33 -19.27 -13.64
N ARG A 45 17.52 -17.97 -13.40
CA ARG A 45 17.69 -16.95 -14.44
C ARG A 45 18.65 -15.84 -14.05
N ILE A 46 19.07 -15.05 -15.05
CA ILE A 46 19.64 -13.72 -14.83
C ILE A 46 18.49 -12.74 -14.62
N ALA A 47 18.59 -11.97 -13.55
CA ALA A 47 17.66 -10.93 -13.16
C ALA A 47 18.33 -9.56 -13.29
N ARG A 48 17.54 -8.48 -13.37
CA ARG A 48 18.02 -7.11 -13.50
C ARG A 48 17.54 -6.24 -12.36
N ILE A 49 18.37 -5.30 -11.90
CA ILE A 49 17.97 -4.29 -10.93
C ILE A 49 16.94 -3.35 -11.57
N VAL A 50 15.76 -3.23 -10.97
CA VAL A 50 14.64 -2.45 -11.51
C VAL A 50 14.13 -1.35 -10.57
N SER A 51 14.48 -1.39 -9.28
CA SER A 51 14.18 -0.30 -8.34
C SER A 51 15.06 -0.38 -7.08
N GLY A 52 14.87 0.54 -6.12
CA GLY A 52 15.73 0.67 -4.94
C GLY A 52 17.08 1.29 -5.26
N CYS A 53 17.09 2.30 -6.13
CA CYS A 53 18.28 3.05 -6.52
C CYS A 53 18.20 4.49 -5.99
N ASP A 54 19.35 5.10 -5.71
CA ASP A 54 19.45 6.48 -5.27
C ASP A 54 19.32 7.44 -6.47
N PRO A 55 18.25 8.26 -6.55
CA PRO A 55 18.06 9.19 -7.66
C PRO A 55 19.05 10.37 -7.64
N HIS A 56 19.77 10.58 -6.55
CA HIS A 56 20.75 11.65 -6.40
C HIS A 56 22.19 11.18 -6.69
N MET A 57 22.44 9.88 -6.77
CA MET A 57 23.74 9.30 -7.12
C MET A 57 23.67 8.65 -8.51
N ILE A 58 24.04 9.41 -9.54
CA ILE A 58 23.96 9.00 -10.94
C ILE A 58 25.35 8.70 -11.51
N ILE A 59 25.53 7.48 -12.03
CA ILE A 59 26.77 7.02 -12.68
C ILE A 59 26.41 6.60 -14.10
N ASN A 60 27.02 7.26 -15.10
CA ASN A 60 26.75 7.01 -16.53
C ASN A 60 25.24 7.02 -16.88
N ASN A 61 24.51 8.04 -16.41
CA ASN A 61 23.05 8.19 -16.56
C ASN A 61 22.20 7.09 -15.92
N LYS A 62 22.74 6.34 -14.95
CA LYS A 62 22.00 5.33 -14.19
C LYS A 62 22.11 5.60 -12.69
N ALA A 63 20.99 5.50 -11.99
CA ALA A 63 20.94 5.63 -10.54
C ALA A 63 21.65 4.45 -9.85
N ALA A 64 22.50 4.73 -8.87
CA ALA A 64 23.23 3.74 -8.09
C ALA A 64 22.28 2.87 -7.26
N ALA A 65 22.48 1.56 -7.27
CA ALA A 65 21.67 0.63 -6.50
C ALA A 65 22.02 0.70 -5.01
N LEU A 66 21.00 0.80 -4.16
CA LEU A 66 21.12 0.80 -2.71
C LEU A 66 20.90 -0.60 -2.14
N ALA A 67 21.27 -0.80 -0.88
CA ALA A 67 20.90 -1.97 -0.10
C ALA A 67 19.40 -2.29 -0.28
N ASN A 68 19.08 -3.56 -0.55
CA ASN A 68 17.74 -4.03 -0.91
C ASN A 68 17.20 -3.54 -2.26
N ALA A 69 18.06 -3.17 -3.22
CA ALA A 69 17.62 -2.93 -4.60
C ALA A 69 16.88 -4.16 -5.17
N LEU A 70 15.74 -3.93 -5.80
CA LEU A 70 14.84 -4.96 -6.30
C LEU A 70 15.31 -5.48 -7.66
N LEU A 71 15.32 -6.80 -7.82
CA LEU A 71 15.50 -7.48 -9.09
C LEU A 71 14.15 -7.77 -9.76
N ASP A 72 14.10 -7.80 -11.08
CA ASP A 72 12.89 -8.11 -11.87
C ASP A 72 12.31 -9.51 -11.60
N CYS A 73 13.09 -10.41 -11.00
CA CYS A 73 12.62 -11.71 -10.51
C CYS A 73 11.98 -11.67 -9.10
N GLY A 74 11.95 -10.51 -8.45
CA GLY A 74 11.43 -10.33 -7.09
C GLY A 74 12.44 -10.53 -5.95
N CYS A 75 13.67 -10.95 -6.25
CA CYS A 75 14.76 -11.02 -5.26
C CYS A 75 15.40 -9.64 -5.01
N HIS A 76 16.18 -9.50 -3.95
CA HIS A 76 16.83 -8.23 -3.58
C HIS A 76 18.34 -8.37 -3.48
N CYS A 77 19.07 -7.27 -3.73
CA CYS A 77 20.52 -7.18 -3.55
C CYS A 77 20.90 -6.95 -2.08
N ILE A 78 21.92 -7.67 -1.61
CA ILE A 78 22.44 -7.64 -0.24
C ILE A 78 23.83 -6.98 -0.28
N PRO A 79 24.05 -5.85 0.42
CA PRO A 79 25.32 -5.15 0.41
C PRO A 79 26.42 -5.99 1.08
N ASN A 80 27.65 -5.85 0.59
CA ASN A 80 28.85 -6.50 1.15
C ASN A 80 29.73 -5.54 1.97
N GLN A 81 29.32 -4.29 2.10
CA GLN A 81 30.02 -3.25 2.86
C GLN A 81 29.56 -3.27 4.33
N ASN A 82 30.51 -3.29 5.27
CA ASN A 82 30.22 -2.97 6.67
C ASN A 82 30.15 -1.45 6.80
N LEU A 83 29.01 -0.92 7.24
CA LEU A 83 28.92 0.47 7.71
C LEU A 83 29.69 0.57 9.03
N VAL A 84 30.98 0.87 8.97
CA VAL A 84 31.70 1.40 10.13
C VAL A 84 31.16 2.81 10.35
N VAL A 85 30.39 3.02 11.41
CA VAL A 85 30.07 4.37 11.89
C VAL A 85 31.37 4.94 12.42
N GLY A 86 32.03 5.77 11.62
CA GLY A 86 33.13 6.60 12.09
C GLY A 86 32.56 7.63 13.05
N ASP A 87 32.77 7.40 14.34
CA ASP A 87 32.51 8.40 15.36
C ASP A 87 33.56 9.52 15.18
N ASN A 88 33.13 10.66 14.66
CA ASN A 88 33.95 11.88 14.65
C ASN A 88 33.84 12.52 16.03
N GLY A 89 34.58 11.98 17.00
CA GLY A 89 34.76 12.52 18.35
C GLY A 89 36.21 12.35 18.78
N GLY A 90 36.92 13.46 18.98
CA GLY A 90 38.37 13.49 19.13
C GLY A 90 38.93 13.09 20.50
N GLY A 91 40.22 12.72 20.50
CA GLY A 91 41.09 12.53 21.68
C GLY A 91 40.74 11.29 22.50
N PHE A 92 41.65 10.36 22.82
CA PHE A 92 43.00 10.53 23.35
C PHE A 92 43.88 9.33 22.99
N ASN A 93 45.15 9.59 22.73
CA ASN A 93 46.20 8.57 22.68
C ASN A 93 46.49 8.07 24.11
N ILE A 94 46.39 6.77 24.36
CA ILE A 94 47.24 6.11 25.37
C ILE A 94 47.74 4.79 24.78
N ALA A 95 49.05 4.60 24.89
CA ALA A 95 49.85 3.53 24.32
C ALA A 95 49.75 2.21 25.09
N ALA A 96 50.30 1.18 24.46
CA ALA A 96 50.38 -0.22 24.83
C ALA A 96 50.78 -0.54 26.29
N GLY A 97 50.25 -1.65 26.80
CA GLY A 97 50.74 -2.34 28.00
C GLY A 97 49.89 -3.57 28.34
N SER A 98 50.54 -4.71 28.44
CA SER A 98 50.03 -6.08 28.58
C SER A 98 49.51 -6.47 29.98
N THR A 99 48.60 -7.45 30.00
CA THR A 99 48.35 -8.52 31.02
C THR A 99 48.31 -8.12 32.51
N ASP A 100 47.19 -8.32 33.19
CA ASP A 100 46.93 -9.55 33.99
C ASP A 100 45.54 -9.48 34.67
N GLU A 101 44.95 -10.64 34.92
CA GLU A 101 43.64 -10.85 35.54
C GLU A 101 43.68 -10.52 37.04
N THR A 102 42.79 -9.65 37.52
CA THR A 102 42.36 -9.64 38.93
C THR A 102 40.90 -9.16 39.03
N VAL A 103 40.02 -10.08 39.42
CA VAL A 103 38.61 -9.84 39.71
C VAL A 103 38.49 -9.28 41.13
N PHE A 104 38.13 -8.01 41.28
CA PHE A 104 37.70 -7.43 42.56
C PHE A 104 36.17 -7.42 42.63
N TYR A 105 35.62 -8.19 43.58
CA TYR A 105 34.21 -8.15 43.95
C TYR A 105 33.92 -6.86 44.74
N PHE A 106 33.12 -5.96 44.18
CA PHE A 106 32.42 -4.93 44.96
C PHE A 106 30.93 -5.28 45.00
N ASN A 107 30.44 -5.59 46.21
CA ASN A 107 29.02 -5.62 46.53
C ASN A 107 28.50 -4.17 46.53
N ASP A 108 27.72 -3.79 45.52
CA ASP A 108 26.86 -2.61 45.54
C ASP A 108 25.38 -3.05 45.58
N PRO A 109 24.58 -2.66 46.59
CA PRO A 109 23.16 -3.03 46.70
C PRO A 109 22.23 -2.38 45.66
N ASN A 110 22.73 -1.62 44.68
CA ASN A 110 21.91 -0.90 43.70
C ASN A 110 22.03 -1.38 42.23
N ILE A 111 22.36 -2.65 41.98
CA ILE A 111 22.12 -3.26 40.65
C ILE A 111 20.78 -3.99 40.65
N ASN A 112 19.70 -3.19 40.71
CA ASN A 112 18.36 -3.62 40.31
C ASN A 112 17.81 -2.70 39.21
N SER A 113 18.70 -2.23 38.35
CA SER A 113 18.35 -1.70 37.04
C SER A 113 19.31 -2.34 36.05
N LEU A 114 18.84 -2.69 34.85
CA LEU A 114 19.56 -3.37 33.75
C LEU A 114 19.24 -4.85 33.54
N VAL A 115 17.96 -5.21 33.45
CA VAL A 115 17.48 -5.92 32.25
C VAL A 115 16.06 -5.42 31.98
N ALA A 116 15.92 -4.28 31.31
CA ALA A 116 14.67 -4.05 30.60
C ALA A 116 14.61 -5.14 29.54
N GLU A 117 13.67 -6.07 29.65
CA GLU A 117 13.37 -7.02 28.58
C GLU A 117 13.24 -6.21 27.30
N LYS A 118 14.19 -6.37 26.39
CA LYS A 118 14.16 -5.68 25.11
C LYS A 118 13.00 -6.34 24.37
N GLU A 119 11.81 -5.76 24.44
CA GLU A 119 10.64 -6.19 23.67
C GLU A 119 11.13 -6.50 22.26
N ASP A 120 10.94 -7.75 21.84
CA ASP A 120 11.45 -8.21 20.56
C ASP A 120 10.80 -7.36 19.45
N LEU A 121 11.59 -6.43 18.88
CA LEU A 121 11.14 -5.60 17.78
C LEU A 121 10.65 -6.50 16.64
N LEU A 122 9.50 -6.20 16.04
CA LEU A 122 8.98 -6.96 14.90
C LEU A 122 9.27 -6.17 13.62
N ASN A 123 9.92 -6.81 12.65
CA ASN A 123 10.11 -6.24 11.33
C ASN A 123 8.77 -6.00 10.65
N GLY A 124 8.64 -4.89 9.91
CA GLY A 124 7.45 -4.59 9.12
C GLY A 124 7.08 -3.12 9.12
N PHE A 125 5.97 -2.84 8.43
CA PHE A 125 5.36 -1.52 8.32
C PHE A 125 4.22 -1.38 9.32
N TYR A 126 4.21 -0.27 10.05
CA TYR A 126 3.25 0.01 11.11
C TYR A 126 2.31 1.12 10.69
N TYR A 127 1.01 0.85 10.81
CA TYR A 127 -0.05 1.80 10.51
C TYR A 127 -0.98 1.97 11.71
N ASN A 128 -1.41 3.19 11.97
CA ASN A 128 -2.46 3.45 12.93
C ASN A 128 -3.78 2.79 12.47
N VAL A 129 -4.40 2.00 13.35
CA VAL A 129 -5.55 1.15 13.03
C VAL A 129 -6.79 1.94 12.56
N ASP A 130 -7.00 3.14 13.09
CA ASP A 130 -8.22 3.92 12.85
C ASP A 130 -8.06 4.93 11.69
N THR A 131 -6.86 5.48 11.56
CA THR A 131 -6.58 6.59 10.64
C THR A 131 -5.86 6.15 9.37
N GLY A 132 -5.20 4.98 9.39
CA GLY A 132 -4.31 4.54 8.31
C GLY A 132 -3.03 5.38 8.21
N PHE A 133 -2.73 6.18 9.24
CA PHE A 133 -1.49 6.94 9.35
C PHE A 133 -0.29 5.97 9.42
N PHE A 134 0.75 6.22 8.65
CA PHE A 134 1.98 5.47 8.70
C PHE A 134 2.81 5.90 9.92
N GLU A 135 2.99 4.98 10.86
CA GLU A 135 3.62 5.21 12.15
C GLU A 135 5.13 4.89 12.10
N GLY A 136 5.56 4.01 11.20
CA GLY A 136 6.98 3.74 10.98
C GLY A 136 7.25 2.36 10.40
N GLU A 137 8.53 2.09 10.18
CA GLU A 137 9.03 0.79 9.71
C GLU A 137 10.13 0.31 10.65
N ILE A 138 10.11 -0.99 10.97
CA ILE A 138 11.19 -1.67 11.68
C ILE A 138 11.85 -2.65 10.71
N THR A 139 13.17 -2.63 10.65
CA THR A 139 13.97 -3.50 9.76
C THR A 139 15.04 -4.33 10.48
N LYS A 140 15.25 -4.08 11.78
CA LYS A 140 16.26 -4.73 12.63
C LYS A 140 15.66 -5.60 13.76
N GLY A 141 14.43 -6.06 13.55
CA GLY A 141 13.68 -6.95 14.43
C GLY A 141 13.56 -8.38 13.91
N LYS A 142 12.60 -9.12 14.45
CA LYS A 142 12.21 -10.48 14.06
C LYS A 142 11.11 -10.46 13.01
N GLY A 143 11.01 -11.50 12.19
CA GLY A 143 9.97 -11.61 11.15
C GLY A 143 10.34 -10.91 9.83
N SER A 144 9.37 -10.73 8.95
CA SER A 144 9.60 -10.19 7.60
C SER A 144 9.52 -8.67 7.59
N ILE A 145 10.47 -8.00 6.93
CA ILE A 145 10.39 -6.54 6.69
C ILE A 145 9.16 -6.14 5.86
N GLN A 146 8.56 -7.10 5.14
CA GLN A 146 7.37 -6.87 4.33
C GLN A 146 6.07 -7.15 5.10
N ASP A 147 6.14 -7.54 6.37
CA ASP A 147 4.94 -7.70 7.19
C ASP A 147 4.25 -6.34 7.40
N VAL A 148 2.93 -6.38 7.57
CA VAL A 148 2.13 -5.19 7.85
C VAL A 148 1.48 -5.37 9.22
N TYR A 149 1.64 -4.37 10.07
CA TYR A 149 1.05 -4.31 11.41
C TYR A 149 0.17 -3.09 11.54
N THR A 150 -0.89 -3.23 12.32
CA THR A 150 -1.61 -2.10 12.88
C THR A 150 -1.16 -1.83 14.30
N CYS A 151 -1.23 -0.58 14.74
CA CYS A 151 -1.06 -0.17 16.12
C CYS A 151 -2.12 0.87 16.51
N THR A 152 -2.36 1.02 17.81
CA THR A 152 -3.27 2.06 18.36
C THR A 152 -2.55 3.37 18.61
N SER A 153 -1.26 3.32 18.95
CA SER A 153 -0.42 4.51 19.09
C SER A 153 1.08 4.20 18.92
N LYS A 154 1.86 5.23 18.61
CA LYS A 154 3.33 5.22 18.65
C LYS A 154 3.84 5.92 19.91
N LYS A 155 4.75 5.27 20.65
CA LYS A 155 5.37 5.82 21.87
C LYS A 155 6.76 6.38 21.64
N SER A 156 7.52 5.72 20.78
CA SER A 156 8.87 6.15 20.38
C SER A 156 9.15 5.65 18.97
N ALA A 157 10.35 5.91 18.44
CA ALA A 157 10.74 5.52 17.08
C ALA A 157 10.47 4.04 16.76
N GLU A 158 10.66 3.15 17.73
CA GLU A 158 10.58 1.69 17.57
C GLU A 158 9.55 1.03 18.51
N LYS A 159 8.77 1.82 19.26
CA LYS A 159 7.79 1.30 20.23
C LYS A 159 6.36 1.69 19.85
N PHE A 160 5.52 0.69 19.67
CA PHE A 160 4.11 0.82 19.29
C PHE A 160 3.20 0.07 20.27
N GLU A 161 1.98 0.56 20.49
CA GLU A 161 0.97 -0.10 21.31
C GLU A 161 -0.10 -0.79 20.47
N GLY A 162 -0.73 -1.83 21.03
CA GLY A 162 -1.87 -2.51 20.38
C GLY A 162 -1.49 -3.15 19.05
N ILE A 163 -0.25 -3.65 18.93
CA ILE A 163 0.28 -4.23 17.69
C ILE A 163 -0.56 -5.44 17.29
N LYS A 164 -1.03 -5.46 16.05
CA LYS A 164 -1.72 -6.61 15.45
C LYS A 164 -1.24 -6.82 14.02
N LYS A 165 -0.85 -8.05 13.69
CA LYS A 165 -0.47 -8.41 12.32
C LYS A 165 -1.69 -8.39 11.40
N VAL A 166 -1.58 -7.70 10.28
CA VAL A 166 -2.61 -7.65 9.24
C VAL A 166 -2.52 -8.93 8.39
N PRO A 167 -3.65 -9.62 8.09
CA PRO A 167 -3.66 -10.86 7.33
C PRO A 167 -3.46 -10.62 5.83
N ILE A 168 -2.27 -10.17 5.42
CA ILE A 168 -1.89 -9.93 4.03
C ILE A 168 -0.47 -10.42 3.77
N SER A 169 -0.21 -10.89 2.54
CA SER A 169 1.03 -11.59 2.20
C SER A 169 2.29 -10.74 2.29
N ASN A 170 2.18 -9.45 1.97
CA ASN A 170 3.27 -8.48 2.03
C ASN A 170 2.73 -7.05 1.85
N HIS A 171 3.56 -6.08 2.22
CA HIS A 171 3.29 -4.66 2.08
C HIS A 171 3.00 -4.20 0.64
N ASN A 172 3.69 -4.74 -0.37
CA ASN A 172 3.43 -4.36 -1.76
C ASN A 172 2.00 -4.68 -2.20
N LYS A 173 1.49 -5.87 -1.84
CA LYS A 173 0.09 -6.25 -2.08
C LYS A 173 -0.87 -5.35 -1.32
N PHE A 174 -0.56 -5.02 -0.07
CA PHE A 174 -1.35 -4.09 0.75
C PHE A 174 -1.46 -2.71 0.10
N ILE A 175 -0.35 -2.13 -0.34
CA ILE A 175 -0.31 -0.83 -1.04
C ILE A 175 -1.01 -0.90 -2.39
N PHE A 176 -0.86 -2.00 -3.13
CA PHE A 176 -1.55 -2.18 -4.42
C PHE A 176 -3.07 -2.19 -4.24
N GLU A 177 -3.60 -2.96 -3.28
CA GLU A 177 -5.04 -3.03 -3.01
C GLU A 177 -5.59 -1.68 -2.49
N ALA A 178 -4.86 -1.00 -1.59
CA ALA A 178 -5.21 0.36 -1.17
C ALA A 178 -5.21 1.37 -2.33
N SER A 179 -4.29 1.21 -3.30
CA SER A 179 -4.24 2.10 -4.47
C SER A 179 -5.46 1.96 -5.39
N ILE A 180 -6.05 0.76 -5.47
CA ILE A 180 -7.29 0.52 -6.21
C ILE A 180 -8.44 1.28 -5.54
N ILE A 181 -8.58 1.13 -4.21
CA ILE A 181 -9.61 1.84 -3.43
C ILE A 181 -9.49 3.36 -3.65
N TYR A 182 -8.27 3.90 -3.58
CA TYR A 182 -8.03 5.31 -3.82
C TYR A 182 -8.38 5.73 -5.25
N GLY A 183 -8.01 4.91 -6.24
CA GLY A 183 -8.22 5.16 -7.65
C GLY A 183 -9.68 5.11 -8.11
N GLU A 184 -10.51 4.31 -7.44
CA GLU A 184 -11.95 4.19 -7.72
C GLU A 184 -12.78 5.26 -6.98
N SER A 185 -12.21 5.87 -5.93
CA SER A 185 -12.92 6.84 -5.10
C SER A 185 -12.98 8.26 -5.70
N SER A 186 -13.83 9.10 -5.13
CA SER A 186 -13.91 10.53 -5.45
C SER A 186 -12.71 11.37 -4.96
N ALA A 187 -11.58 10.77 -4.53
CA ALA A 187 -10.47 11.47 -3.89
C ALA A 187 -9.90 12.67 -4.67
N PHE A 188 -9.87 12.60 -6.00
CA PHE A 188 -9.38 13.70 -6.84
C PHE A 188 -10.27 14.95 -6.83
N ARG A 189 -11.55 14.82 -6.44
CA ARG A 189 -12.54 15.89 -6.50
C ARG A 189 -13.19 16.23 -5.16
N SER A 190 -13.19 15.31 -4.20
CA SER A 190 -13.81 15.50 -2.89
C SER A 190 -12.82 16.05 -1.86
N ALA A 191 -13.29 16.85 -0.91
CA ALA A 191 -12.50 17.22 0.27
C ALA A 191 -12.18 15.99 1.15
N LYS A 192 -11.19 16.13 2.05
CA LYS A 192 -10.90 15.09 3.05
C LYS A 192 -11.93 15.18 4.18
N ASN A 193 -13.00 14.41 4.09
CA ASN A 193 -14.11 14.37 5.05
C ASN A 193 -14.64 12.94 5.23
N ASP A 194 -15.66 12.78 6.09
CA ASP A 194 -16.25 11.48 6.39
C ASP A 194 -16.96 10.85 5.19
N GLU A 195 -17.55 11.65 4.29
CA GLU A 195 -18.14 11.12 3.04
C GLU A 195 -17.10 10.41 2.18
N LEU A 196 -15.92 11.01 1.98
CA LEU A 196 -14.82 10.37 1.26
C LEU A 196 -14.29 9.14 2.01
N LYS A 197 -14.20 9.21 3.35
CA LYS A 197 -13.79 8.06 4.16
C LYS A 197 -14.75 6.89 3.96
N PHE A 198 -16.05 7.11 4.12
CA PHE A 198 -17.06 6.06 4.01
C PHE A 198 -17.19 5.53 2.58
N GLU A 199 -17.02 6.38 1.57
CA GLU A 199 -16.93 5.95 0.17
C GLU A 199 -15.78 4.94 -0.02
N MET A 200 -14.56 5.28 0.43
CA MET A 200 -13.40 4.38 0.31
C MET A 200 -13.57 3.07 1.09
N PHE A 201 -14.14 3.14 2.30
CA PHE A 201 -14.41 1.93 3.12
C PHE A 201 -15.46 1.04 2.46
N SER A 202 -16.46 1.64 1.79
CA SER A 202 -17.49 0.92 1.05
C SER A 202 -16.92 0.27 -0.21
N ILE A 203 -16.11 0.99 -0.99
CA ILE A 203 -15.38 0.44 -2.14
C ILE A 203 -14.49 -0.73 -1.71
N ALA A 204 -13.73 -0.59 -0.63
CA ALA A 204 -12.89 -1.67 -0.09
C ALA A 204 -13.72 -2.92 0.25
N SER A 205 -14.89 -2.73 0.87
CA SER A 205 -15.79 -3.81 1.27
C SER A 205 -16.33 -4.58 0.06
N VAL A 206 -16.71 -3.88 -1.00
CA VAL A 206 -17.18 -4.52 -2.24
C VAL A 206 -16.02 -5.17 -3.00
N PHE A 207 -14.87 -4.50 -3.10
CA PHE A 207 -13.68 -5.01 -3.78
C PHE A 207 -13.21 -6.35 -3.20
N GLN A 208 -13.25 -6.51 -1.88
CA GLN A 208 -12.90 -7.80 -1.24
C GLN A 208 -13.84 -8.95 -1.64
N LYS A 209 -15.12 -8.67 -1.87
CA LYS A 209 -16.12 -9.69 -2.24
C LYS A 209 -15.95 -10.13 -3.70
N ASN A 210 -15.75 -9.17 -4.61
CA ASN A 210 -15.87 -9.44 -6.04
C ASN A 210 -14.57 -9.37 -6.85
N LYS A 211 -13.45 -8.89 -6.28
CA LYS A 211 -12.09 -8.81 -6.89
C LYS A 211 -11.98 -8.22 -8.31
N GLU A 212 -13.09 -7.86 -8.94
CA GLU A 212 -13.20 -7.08 -10.15
C GLU A 212 -13.13 -5.62 -9.74
N ALA A 213 -11.98 -4.99 -9.98
CA ALA A 213 -11.82 -3.55 -9.91
C ALA A 213 -11.00 -3.08 -11.11
N TYR A 214 -11.45 -2.00 -11.73
CA TYR A 214 -10.93 -1.53 -13.02
C TYR A 214 -9.93 -0.37 -12.84
N GLY A 215 -9.84 0.20 -11.64
CA GLY A 215 -9.09 1.40 -11.31
C GLY A 215 -7.62 1.19 -10.94
N GLY A 216 -7.12 -0.06 -10.90
CA GLY A 216 -5.71 -0.32 -10.53
C GLY A 216 -4.68 0.35 -11.45
N THR A 217 -5.08 0.68 -12.68
CA THR A 217 -4.25 1.35 -13.69
C THR A 217 -4.55 2.85 -13.81
N SER A 218 -5.44 3.42 -12.99
CA SER A 218 -5.75 4.84 -13.02
C SER A 218 -4.55 5.68 -12.59
N ASP A 219 -4.49 6.94 -13.04
CA ASP A 219 -3.40 7.84 -12.65
C ASP A 219 -3.40 8.16 -11.15
N GLN A 220 -4.57 8.16 -10.53
CA GLN A 220 -4.70 8.22 -9.06
C GLN A 220 -4.06 7.00 -8.38
N ALA A 221 -4.31 5.79 -8.87
CA ALA A 221 -3.74 4.57 -8.31
C ALA A 221 -2.21 4.51 -8.54
N LYS A 222 -1.73 4.93 -9.72
CA LYS A 222 -0.29 5.07 -9.99
C LYS A 222 0.37 6.07 -9.04
N ASN A 223 -0.21 7.26 -8.90
CA ASN A 223 0.29 8.31 -8.00
C ASN A 223 0.32 7.82 -6.53
N PHE A 224 -0.73 7.09 -6.11
CA PHE A 224 -0.76 6.49 -4.79
C PHE A 224 0.43 5.54 -4.56
N ARG A 225 0.75 4.68 -5.54
CA ARG A 225 1.85 3.72 -5.43
C ARG A 225 3.23 4.36 -5.49
N SER A 226 3.39 5.46 -6.21
CA SER A 226 4.66 6.22 -6.25
C SER A 226 4.89 7.11 -5.03
N THR A 227 3.86 7.40 -4.24
CA THR A 227 3.97 8.20 -3.01
C THR A 227 4.59 7.38 -1.87
N SER A 228 5.55 7.90 -1.12
CA SER A 228 6.15 7.17 0.02
C SER A 228 5.13 6.97 1.15
N PRO A 229 5.33 5.98 2.06
CA PRO A 229 4.48 5.79 3.23
C PRO A 229 4.22 7.06 4.04
N GLU A 230 5.27 7.82 4.35
CA GLU A 230 5.20 9.07 5.11
C GLU A 230 4.47 10.16 4.34
N ALA A 231 4.70 10.28 3.04
CA ALA A 231 4.06 11.29 2.20
C ALA A 231 2.55 11.06 2.01
N ARG A 232 2.04 9.84 2.30
CA ARG A 232 0.59 9.59 2.34
C ARG A 232 -0.06 10.15 3.60
N ASN A 233 0.69 10.40 4.68
CA ASN A 233 0.15 10.92 5.93
C ASN A 233 -0.48 12.29 5.74
N ASN A 234 -1.55 12.56 6.51
CA ASN A 234 -2.32 13.80 6.43
C ASN A 234 -2.99 14.09 5.07
N THR A 235 -2.84 13.22 4.07
CA THR A 235 -3.55 13.31 2.78
C THR A 235 -4.83 12.47 2.78
N LYS A 236 -5.55 12.46 1.65
CA LYS A 236 -6.69 11.56 1.43
C LYS A 236 -6.25 10.09 1.23
N MET A 237 -4.99 9.85 0.91
CA MET A 237 -4.46 8.49 0.68
C MET A 237 -4.53 7.63 1.95
N GLN A 238 -4.41 8.23 3.13
CA GLN A 238 -4.54 7.51 4.40
C GLN A 238 -5.92 6.84 4.58
N PHE A 239 -7.00 7.41 4.01
CA PHE A 239 -8.32 6.80 4.09
C PHE A 239 -8.40 5.49 3.30
N ALA A 240 -7.66 5.37 2.19
CA ALA A 240 -7.60 4.11 1.45
C ALA A 240 -6.76 3.04 2.20
N ILE A 241 -5.70 3.46 2.90
CA ILE A 241 -4.95 2.60 3.82
C ILE A 241 -5.85 2.11 4.96
N ALA A 242 -6.57 3.02 5.62
CA ALA A 242 -7.50 2.70 6.70
C ALA A 242 -8.65 1.79 6.22
N ALA A 243 -9.17 2.03 5.02
CA ALA A 243 -10.20 1.20 4.40
C ALA A 243 -9.70 -0.23 4.19
N GLN A 244 -8.48 -0.39 3.64
CA GLN A 244 -7.86 -1.69 3.43
C GLN A 244 -7.59 -2.42 4.76
N ILE A 245 -7.11 -1.71 5.78
CA ILE A 245 -6.94 -2.26 7.13
C ILE A 245 -8.28 -2.76 7.69
N ASN A 246 -9.34 -1.93 7.58
CA ASN A 246 -10.66 -2.26 8.09
C ASN A 246 -11.17 -3.57 7.47
N VAL A 247 -11.11 -3.74 6.16
CA VAL A 247 -11.62 -4.97 5.50
C VAL A 247 -10.76 -6.19 5.83
N LEU A 248 -9.43 -6.06 5.88
CA LEU A 248 -8.53 -7.17 6.25
C LEU A 248 -8.72 -7.60 7.71
N ASN A 249 -9.09 -6.66 8.59
CA ASN A 249 -9.42 -6.92 9.99
C ASN A 249 -10.89 -7.32 10.21
N LYS A 250 -11.69 -7.51 9.15
CA LYS A 250 -13.13 -7.82 9.23
C LYS A 250 -13.91 -6.76 10.03
N GLY A 251 -13.54 -5.50 9.85
CA GLY A 251 -14.20 -4.34 10.44
C GLY A 251 -15.58 -4.07 9.82
N LYS A 252 -16.15 -2.91 10.15
CA LYS A 252 -17.51 -2.54 9.72
C LYS A 252 -17.61 -2.44 8.20
N ASP A 253 -18.67 -3.01 7.63
CA ASP A 253 -19.04 -2.83 6.22
C ASP A 253 -19.87 -1.54 6.10
N TYR A 254 -19.25 -0.47 5.58
CA TYR A 254 -19.91 0.82 5.36
C TYR A 254 -20.79 0.84 4.11
N SER A 255 -20.65 -0.17 3.23
CA SER A 255 -21.51 -0.31 2.05
C SER A 255 -22.86 -0.94 2.38
N ASN A 256 -23.11 -1.31 3.63
CA ASN A 256 -24.33 -1.98 4.10
C ASN A 256 -24.68 -3.24 3.30
N GLY A 257 -23.66 -4.08 3.04
CA GLY A 257 -23.86 -5.37 2.38
C GLY A 257 -23.87 -5.29 0.86
N ALA A 258 -23.41 -4.20 0.26
CA ALA A 258 -23.28 -4.09 -1.18
C ALA A 258 -22.34 -5.15 -1.78
N ASP A 259 -22.60 -5.50 -3.03
CA ASP A 259 -21.75 -6.32 -3.89
C ASP A 259 -21.38 -5.61 -5.19
N MET A 260 -21.95 -4.43 -5.48
CA MET A 260 -21.54 -3.60 -6.62
C MET A 260 -21.55 -2.12 -6.23
N TRP A 261 -20.87 -1.30 -7.02
CA TRP A 261 -20.99 0.17 -6.95
C TRP A 261 -21.02 0.77 -8.35
N ASP A 262 -21.56 1.98 -8.44
CA ASP A 262 -21.55 2.79 -9.64
C ASP A 262 -21.17 4.23 -9.31
N GLY A 263 -20.42 4.86 -10.22
CA GLY A 263 -20.06 6.26 -10.12
C GLY A 263 -21.14 7.19 -10.67
N ALA A 264 -20.82 8.48 -10.67
CA ALA A 264 -21.70 9.57 -11.12
C ALA A 264 -22.19 9.40 -12.55
N GLU A 265 -21.41 8.73 -13.41
CA GLU A 265 -21.70 8.53 -14.83
C GLU A 265 -23.04 7.81 -15.06
N GLN A 266 -23.44 6.88 -14.19
CA GLN A 266 -24.74 6.20 -14.31
C GLN A 266 -25.92 7.14 -14.03
N ALA A 267 -25.70 8.20 -13.26
CA ALA A 267 -26.73 9.18 -12.91
C ALA A 267 -27.11 10.13 -14.07
N MET A 268 -26.35 10.10 -15.17
CA MET A 268 -26.43 11.10 -16.25
C MET A 268 -27.37 10.70 -17.40
N PHE A 269 -28.14 9.61 -17.25
CA PHE A 269 -28.97 9.08 -18.33
C PHE A 269 -30.46 9.02 -17.93
N PRO A 270 -31.37 9.56 -18.77
CA PRO A 270 -32.79 9.63 -18.43
C PRO A 270 -33.52 8.29 -18.62
N ALA A 271 -34.74 8.22 -18.08
CA ALA A 271 -35.69 7.10 -18.27
C ALA A 271 -35.88 6.70 -19.74
N THR A 272 -35.81 7.67 -20.66
CA THR A 272 -36.01 7.47 -22.09
C THR A 272 -34.82 6.83 -22.80
N ASP A 273 -33.62 6.87 -22.22
CA ASP A 273 -32.43 6.25 -22.81
C ASP A 273 -32.46 4.73 -22.60
N LYS A 274 -32.56 3.97 -23.70
CA LYS A 274 -32.64 2.49 -23.68
C LYS A 274 -31.33 1.81 -24.08
N ARG A 275 -30.24 2.57 -24.27
CA ARG A 275 -28.92 1.99 -24.60
C ARG A 275 -28.45 1.10 -23.47
N ARG A 276 -27.79 0.00 -23.81
CA ARG A 276 -27.25 -0.95 -22.81
C ARG A 276 -25.81 -0.63 -22.43
N SER A 277 -25.12 0.14 -23.27
CA SER A 277 -23.74 0.55 -23.08
C SER A 277 -23.51 1.89 -23.77
N THR A 278 -22.55 2.66 -23.26
CA THR A 278 -22.02 3.86 -23.92
C THR A 278 -20.86 3.53 -24.89
N GLY A 279 -20.50 2.25 -25.02
CA GLY A 279 -19.26 1.79 -25.64
C GLY A 279 -18.07 1.78 -24.66
N ARG A 280 -18.12 2.61 -23.60
CA ARG A 280 -17.09 2.67 -22.55
C ARG A 280 -17.49 1.90 -21.29
N PHE A 281 -18.76 1.89 -20.94
CA PHE A 281 -19.29 1.20 -19.75
C PHE A 281 -20.74 0.76 -19.99
N GLU A 282 -21.17 -0.22 -19.20
CA GLU A 282 -22.54 -0.75 -19.20
C GLU A 282 -23.50 0.21 -18.47
N LEU A 283 -24.71 0.37 -18.99
CA LEU A 283 -25.77 1.15 -18.34
C LEU A 283 -26.62 0.21 -17.48
N HIS A 284 -26.28 0.10 -16.19
CA HIS A 284 -26.87 -0.88 -15.28
C HIS A 284 -28.38 -0.71 -15.12
N MET A 285 -28.88 0.53 -15.25
CA MET A 285 -30.31 0.83 -15.28
C MET A 285 -31.06 0.07 -16.39
N ASN A 286 -30.37 -0.27 -17.48
CA ASN A 286 -30.93 -0.93 -18.65
C ASN A 286 -30.59 -2.42 -18.74
N THR A 287 -29.51 -2.87 -18.13
CA THR A 287 -29.09 -4.28 -18.18
C THR A 287 -29.52 -5.09 -16.95
N MET A 288 -29.64 -4.42 -15.80
CA MET A 288 -30.01 -5.02 -14.52
C MET A 288 -31.28 -4.43 -13.94
N GLY A 289 -31.53 -3.15 -14.20
CA GLY A 289 -32.59 -2.38 -13.55
C GLY A 289 -32.29 -2.14 -12.08
N TRP A 290 -32.86 -1.08 -11.52
CA TRP A 290 -32.59 -0.69 -10.14
C TRP A 290 -33.81 -0.11 -9.43
N THR A 291 -33.70 -0.10 -8.11
CA THR A 291 -34.56 0.67 -7.22
C THR A 291 -33.70 1.38 -6.18
N ILE A 292 -33.92 2.69 -6.04
CA ILE A 292 -33.17 3.54 -5.12
C ILE A 292 -34.13 4.03 -4.03
N SER A 293 -33.74 3.95 -2.75
CA SER A 293 -34.55 4.51 -1.66
C SER A 293 -34.66 6.03 -1.79
N ASP A 294 -35.70 6.63 -1.21
CA ASP A 294 -35.90 8.09 -1.28
C ASP A 294 -34.71 8.86 -0.73
N GLU A 295 -34.16 8.42 0.40
CA GLU A 295 -32.97 9.00 1.02
C GLU A 295 -31.75 8.93 0.08
N HIS A 296 -31.46 7.75 -0.47
CA HIS A 296 -30.32 7.56 -1.36
C HIS A 296 -30.48 8.33 -2.68
N TYR A 297 -31.69 8.39 -3.21
CA TYR A 297 -31.99 9.11 -4.44
C TYR A 297 -31.79 10.63 -4.25
N ALA A 298 -32.35 11.18 -3.17
CA ALA A 298 -32.15 12.58 -2.81
C ALA A 298 -30.66 12.90 -2.59
N LYS A 299 -29.94 12.04 -1.86
CA LYS A 299 -28.51 12.21 -1.59
C LYS A 299 -27.67 12.14 -2.88
N TRP A 300 -27.89 11.15 -3.73
CA TRP A 300 -27.12 10.99 -4.97
C TRP A 300 -27.41 12.13 -5.96
N LYS A 301 -28.68 12.53 -6.08
CA LYS A 301 -29.09 13.71 -6.86
C LYS A 301 -28.40 14.98 -6.41
N ASN A 302 -28.40 15.25 -5.10
CA ASN A 302 -27.71 16.41 -4.55
C ASN A 302 -26.20 16.38 -4.85
N ASN A 303 -25.56 15.24 -4.66
CA ASN A 303 -24.11 15.10 -4.81
C ASN A 303 -23.65 15.20 -6.28
N VAL A 304 -24.44 14.67 -7.23
CA VAL A 304 -24.16 14.76 -8.67
C VAL A 304 -24.48 16.15 -9.22
N GLY A 305 -25.59 16.76 -8.77
CA GLY A 305 -26.00 18.11 -9.15
C GLY A 305 -26.81 18.14 -10.46
N SER A 306 -26.62 19.19 -11.26
CA SER A 306 -27.46 19.48 -12.45
C SER A 306 -27.42 18.42 -13.54
N SER A 307 -26.38 17.58 -13.58
CA SER A 307 -26.28 16.46 -14.52
C SER A 307 -27.12 15.25 -14.13
N PHE A 308 -27.73 15.23 -12.93
CA PHE A 308 -28.51 14.11 -12.46
C PHE A 308 -29.87 14.05 -13.16
N VAL A 309 -30.07 13.01 -13.96
CA VAL A 309 -31.32 12.74 -14.68
C VAL A 309 -31.77 11.27 -14.58
N ALA A 310 -31.04 10.46 -13.81
CA ALA A 310 -31.36 9.06 -13.61
C ALA A 310 -32.74 8.86 -12.95
N PRO A 311 -33.54 7.89 -13.39
CA PRO A 311 -34.79 7.53 -12.73
C PRO A 311 -34.53 6.82 -11.40
N GLN A 312 -35.37 7.08 -10.39
CA GLN A 312 -35.28 6.45 -9.07
C GLN A 312 -35.59 4.94 -9.12
N HIS A 313 -36.64 4.58 -9.85
CA HIS A 313 -37.07 3.19 -10.06
C HIS A 313 -37.06 2.90 -11.55
N ARG A 314 -36.36 1.86 -11.95
CA ARG A 314 -36.26 1.48 -13.35
C ARG A 314 -36.11 -0.03 -13.51
N PRO A 315 -37.18 -0.75 -13.89
CA PRO A 315 -37.01 -2.13 -14.31
C PRO A 315 -36.19 -2.19 -15.61
N ALA A 316 -35.37 -3.22 -15.78
CA ALA A 316 -34.62 -3.40 -17.01
C ALA A 316 -35.62 -3.54 -18.20
N PRO A 317 -35.48 -2.73 -19.26
CA PRO A 317 -36.44 -2.71 -20.36
C PRO A 317 -36.46 -4.01 -21.16
N ASP A 318 -35.36 -4.77 -21.17
CA ASP A 318 -35.23 -5.99 -21.96
C ASP A 318 -34.11 -6.91 -21.42
N ASN A 319 -34.03 -8.13 -21.94
CA ASN A 319 -32.95 -9.07 -21.65
C ASN A 319 -31.66 -8.67 -22.41
N TYR A 320 -30.49 -8.87 -21.79
CA TYR A 320 -29.20 -8.48 -22.38
C TYR A 320 -28.14 -9.57 -22.23
N GLY A 321 -27.53 -10.00 -23.34
CA GLY A 321 -26.57 -11.10 -23.31
C GLY A 321 -27.18 -12.35 -22.65
N GLY A 322 -26.50 -12.90 -21.63
CA GLY A 322 -27.02 -13.98 -20.80
C GLY A 322 -28.02 -13.54 -19.70
N TYR A 323 -28.20 -12.25 -19.48
CA TYR A 323 -29.04 -11.72 -18.41
C TYR A 323 -30.54 -11.73 -18.78
N LYS A 324 -31.31 -12.57 -18.08
CA LYS A 324 -32.79 -12.62 -18.17
C LYS A 324 -33.44 -11.65 -17.18
N ASN A 325 -33.25 -10.35 -17.41
CA ASN A 325 -33.63 -9.28 -16.50
C ASN A 325 -34.82 -8.42 -16.93
N LYS A 326 -35.43 -8.65 -18.11
CA LYS A 326 -36.59 -7.88 -18.56
C LYS A 326 -37.67 -7.77 -17.45
N GLY A 327 -38.05 -6.55 -17.12
CA GLY A 327 -39.04 -6.23 -16.09
C GLY A 327 -38.53 -6.32 -14.63
N LYS A 328 -37.27 -6.68 -14.40
CA LYS A 328 -36.69 -6.83 -13.06
C LYS A 328 -35.91 -5.60 -12.63
N MET A 329 -35.86 -5.36 -11.32
CA MET A 329 -35.00 -4.38 -10.66
C MET A 329 -34.01 -5.15 -9.79
N ARG A 330 -32.87 -5.54 -10.36
CA ARG A 330 -31.89 -6.38 -9.66
C ARG A 330 -31.09 -5.60 -8.62
N LEU A 331 -30.82 -4.33 -8.88
CA LEU A 331 -30.01 -3.52 -7.98
C LEU A 331 -30.88 -2.78 -6.97
N LYS A 332 -30.57 -2.94 -5.70
CA LYS A 332 -31.17 -2.17 -4.59
C LYS A 332 -30.10 -1.30 -3.95
N SER A 333 -30.36 0.00 -3.83
CA SER A 333 -29.40 0.92 -3.20
C SER A 333 -29.20 0.57 -1.72
N THR A 334 -27.95 0.53 -1.26
CA THR A 334 -27.57 0.18 0.12
C THR A 334 -26.83 1.31 0.84
N ALA A 335 -26.11 2.13 0.09
CA ALA A 335 -25.49 3.36 0.56
C ALA A 335 -25.25 4.33 -0.60
N VAL A 336 -25.11 5.62 -0.27
CA VAL A 336 -24.60 6.65 -1.17
C VAL A 336 -23.58 7.48 -0.41
N TYR A 337 -22.38 7.62 -0.97
CA TYR A 337 -21.33 8.47 -0.45
C TYR A 337 -20.70 9.27 -1.60
N ASN A 338 -20.55 10.58 -1.43
CA ASN A 338 -20.20 11.48 -2.53
C ASN A 338 -21.06 11.16 -3.78
N ARG A 339 -20.45 10.96 -4.94
CA ARG A 339 -21.18 10.67 -6.19
C ARG A 339 -21.29 9.18 -6.50
N THR A 340 -20.98 8.32 -5.53
CA THR A 340 -20.95 6.87 -5.69
C THR A 340 -22.14 6.26 -4.97
N ILE A 341 -22.84 5.38 -5.68
CA ILE A 341 -23.95 4.59 -5.15
C ILE A 341 -23.54 3.13 -5.06
N PHE A 342 -23.95 2.47 -3.97
CA PHE A 342 -23.62 1.08 -3.69
C PHE A 342 -24.88 0.23 -3.79
N TRP A 343 -24.74 -0.94 -4.39
CA TRP A 343 -25.84 -1.82 -4.75
C TRP A 343 -25.72 -3.18 -4.10
N ASN A 344 -26.87 -3.73 -3.71
CA ASN A 344 -27.03 -5.16 -3.52
C ASN A 344 -27.77 -5.73 -4.74
N SER A 345 -27.17 -6.71 -5.39
CA SER A 345 -27.69 -7.36 -6.61
C SER A 345 -28.51 -8.64 -6.36
N LYS A 346 -28.63 -9.08 -5.11
CA LYS A 346 -29.23 -10.36 -4.71
C LYS A 346 -30.73 -10.30 -4.46
#